data_AF-A0A2E8G632-F1
#
_entry.id   AF-A0A2E8G632-F1
#
_cell.length_a   1.000
_cell.length_b   1.000
_cell.length_c   1.000
_cell.angle_alpha   90.00
_cell.angle_beta   90.00
_cell.angle_gamma   90.00
#
_symmetry.space_group_name_H-M   'P 1'
#
loop_
_entity.id
_entity.type
_entity.pdbx_description
1 polymer ?
#
loop_
_entity_poly.entity_id
_entity_poly.type
_entity_poly.pdbx_seq_one_letter_code
_entity_poly.pdbx_strand_id
1 'polypeptide(L)'
;MTLTSNRFQQGVNRLLQSRVAEILSYPHGVDRYLEVFNPLWSVNEVRARVEAVRYLTNDSVTLTLRPNHNWEGFIPGQFVQLSVTIDGKRQTRCYSPANSLHRTDGCIELTAKVHANGFVSRHLREQLSVGDVVLLSQADGEFALPAQRPEQVLLISGGSGITPVMSMLRTLCDEGFAGPITFLHYANSAADMIYASELDEIARTHDNVTLVRCFNNDGEQGELSGLFSREHLYTAAPEFAQATTFLCGPPPMMAAVEKVWEADGLAERLHKEQFTLAAPQIESDSAEGEVRFVKSEKMAINNGATLLEQAESAGLTPESGCRMGICHACTCRKTAGEVRDIRTGEITSGEEDIQICISVPVGTVTLDI
;
A
#
# COMPACT_ATOMS: atom_id res chain seq x y z
N MET A 1 25.38 -18.17 -27.17
CA MET A 1 25.99 -18.69 -25.92
C MET A 1 25.08 -18.51 -24.69
N THR A 2 23.77 -18.38 -24.89
CA THR A 2 22.80 -17.88 -23.90
C THR A 2 21.82 -18.95 -23.39
N LEU A 3 21.80 -20.14 -24.00
CA LEU A 3 20.87 -21.24 -23.65
C LEU A 3 21.39 -22.14 -22.52
N THR A 4 22.71 -22.21 -22.31
CA THR A 4 23.35 -23.02 -21.26
C THR A 4 23.31 -22.37 -19.87
N SER A 5 23.24 -21.03 -19.80
CA SER A 5 23.09 -20.27 -18.54
C SER A 5 21.80 -20.61 -17.79
N ASN A 6 20.70 -20.77 -18.54
CA ASN A 6 19.36 -20.88 -17.98
C ASN A 6 19.10 -22.26 -17.35
N ARG A 7 19.62 -23.35 -17.96
CA ARG A 7 19.53 -24.70 -17.38
C ARG A 7 20.42 -24.91 -16.16
N PHE A 8 21.57 -24.25 -16.11
CA PHE A 8 22.47 -24.31 -14.95
C PHE A 8 21.86 -23.55 -13.77
N GLN A 9 21.31 -22.34 -13.98
CA GLN A 9 20.59 -21.60 -12.94
C GLN A 9 19.35 -22.34 -12.44
N GLN A 10 18.56 -22.95 -13.33
CA GLN A 10 17.40 -23.78 -12.93
C GLN A 10 17.82 -25.03 -12.13
N GLY A 11 18.91 -25.70 -12.53
CA GLY A 11 19.43 -26.86 -11.80
C GLY A 11 19.95 -26.51 -10.40
N VAL A 12 20.62 -25.37 -10.27
CA VAL A 12 21.10 -24.85 -8.99
C VAL A 12 19.93 -24.41 -8.11
N ASN A 13 18.95 -23.67 -8.63
CA ASN A 13 17.75 -23.28 -7.88
C ASN A 13 16.97 -24.51 -7.37
N ARG A 14 16.83 -25.55 -8.19
CA ARG A 14 16.14 -26.79 -7.78
C ARG A 14 16.90 -27.56 -6.71
N LEU A 15 18.23 -27.46 -6.70
CA LEU A 15 19.09 -28.05 -5.66
C LEU A 15 19.02 -27.25 -4.35
N LEU A 16 18.99 -25.92 -4.44
CA LEU A 16 18.85 -25.00 -3.30
C LEU A 16 17.43 -25.05 -2.67
N GLN A 17 16.40 -25.33 -3.47
CA GLN A 17 15.01 -25.58 -3.02
C GLN A 17 14.79 -27.02 -2.50
N SER A 18 15.81 -27.87 -2.50
CA SER A 18 15.65 -29.26 -2.07
C SER A 18 15.55 -29.34 -0.53
N ARG A 19 14.75 -30.28 -0.03
CA ARG A 19 14.68 -30.62 1.41
C ARG A 19 16.06 -30.89 2.02
N VAL A 20 17.01 -31.37 1.22
CA VAL A 20 18.38 -31.63 1.67
C VAL A 20 19.15 -30.32 1.92
N ALA A 21 19.01 -29.32 1.05
CA ALA A 21 19.62 -28.01 1.25
C ALA A 21 18.98 -27.27 2.44
N GLU A 22 17.67 -27.41 2.61
CA GLU A 22 16.95 -26.88 3.77
C GLU A 22 17.44 -27.48 5.10
N ILE A 23 17.63 -28.81 5.15
CA ILE A 23 18.19 -29.51 6.32
C ILE A 23 19.65 -29.11 6.58
N LEU A 24 20.48 -28.98 5.55
CA LEU A 24 21.89 -28.61 5.70
C LEU A 24 22.10 -27.14 6.09
N SER A 25 21.12 -26.28 5.81
CA SER A 25 21.15 -24.86 6.14
C SER A 25 20.44 -24.53 7.48
N TYR A 26 19.95 -25.54 8.19
CA TYR A 26 19.38 -25.39 9.52
C TYR A 26 20.45 -24.88 10.52
N PRO A 27 20.13 -23.94 11.42
CA PRO A 27 18.81 -23.37 11.72
C PRO A 27 18.43 -22.11 10.90
N HIS A 28 19.27 -21.67 9.96
CA HIS A 28 19.21 -20.34 9.37
C HIS A 28 18.59 -20.25 7.98
N GLY A 29 18.34 -21.39 7.32
CA GLY A 29 17.78 -21.46 5.97
C GLY A 29 18.80 -21.10 4.89
N VAL A 30 18.57 -21.56 3.66
CA VAL A 30 19.51 -21.42 2.53
C VAL A 30 19.72 -19.94 2.17
N ASP A 31 18.67 -19.12 2.25
CA ASP A 31 18.68 -17.70 1.91
C ASP A 31 19.68 -16.89 2.76
N ARG A 32 19.82 -17.23 4.04
CA ARG A 32 20.76 -16.55 4.95
C ARG A 32 22.22 -16.78 4.57
N TYR A 33 22.53 -17.91 3.94
CA TYR A 33 23.87 -18.17 3.41
C TYR A 33 24.07 -17.52 2.04
N LEU A 34 23.03 -17.42 1.20
CA LEU A 34 23.11 -16.74 -0.10
C LEU A 34 23.29 -15.22 0.04
N GLU A 35 22.70 -14.60 1.08
CA GLU A 35 22.90 -13.19 1.44
C GLU A 35 24.37 -12.79 1.56
N VAL A 36 25.21 -13.69 2.07
CA VAL A 36 26.65 -13.47 2.26
C VAL A 36 27.38 -13.30 0.92
N PHE A 37 26.88 -13.93 -0.14
CA PHE A 37 27.50 -13.90 -1.48
C PHE A 37 26.86 -12.86 -2.40
N ASN A 38 25.54 -12.68 -2.30
CA ASN A 38 24.82 -11.61 -2.98
C ASN A 38 23.49 -11.33 -2.24
N PRO A 39 23.27 -10.11 -1.73
CA PRO A 39 22.07 -9.80 -0.95
C PRO A 39 20.76 -9.93 -1.75
N LEU A 40 20.80 -9.94 -3.09
CA LEU A 40 19.63 -10.14 -3.96
C LEU A 40 19.30 -11.61 -4.24
N TRP A 41 20.19 -12.55 -3.91
CA TRP A 41 19.93 -13.97 -4.07
C TRP A 41 19.02 -14.44 -2.94
N SER A 42 17.78 -14.79 -3.31
CA SER A 42 16.85 -15.52 -2.45
C SER A 42 16.13 -16.56 -3.29
N VAL A 43 15.85 -17.69 -2.66
CA VAL A 43 15.16 -18.83 -3.22
C VAL A 43 13.66 -18.58 -3.35
N ASN A 44 13.07 -17.79 -2.45
CA ASN A 44 11.61 -17.58 -2.39
C ASN A 44 11.20 -16.11 -2.20
N GLU A 45 12.03 -15.26 -1.60
CA GLU A 45 11.69 -13.86 -1.31
C GLU A 45 11.91 -12.96 -2.53
N VAL A 46 11.00 -12.02 -2.74
CA VAL A 46 11.25 -10.89 -3.65
C VAL A 46 12.12 -9.89 -2.92
N ARG A 47 13.35 -9.74 -3.39
CA ARG A 47 14.31 -8.74 -2.91
C ARG A 47 14.52 -7.70 -3.96
N ALA A 48 14.57 -6.45 -3.58
CA ALA A 48 14.78 -5.36 -4.50
C ALA A 48 15.92 -4.45 -4.08
N ARG A 49 16.80 -4.13 -5.02
CA ARG A 49 17.87 -3.15 -4.82
C ARG A 49 17.32 -1.75 -5.07
N VAL A 50 17.66 -0.80 -4.22
CA VAL A 50 17.39 0.62 -4.44
C VAL A 50 18.32 1.13 -5.53
N GLU A 51 17.76 1.45 -6.71
CA GLU A 51 18.49 2.00 -7.86
C GLU A 51 18.52 3.53 -7.83
N ALA A 52 17.46 4.16 -7.31
CA ALA A 52 17.39 5.61 -7.17
C ALA A 52 16.47 6.02 -6.02
N VAL A 53 16.83 7.13 -5.38
CA VAL A 53 16.02 7.84 -4.38
C VAL A 53 15.79 9.26 -4.87
N ARG A 54 14.54 9.68 -4.99
CA ARG A 54 14.13 11.02 -5.42
C ARG A 54 13.17 11.63 -4.40
N TYR A 55 13.12 12.96 -4.37
CA TYR A 55 12.22 13.72 -3.50
C TYR A 55 11.39 14.65 -4.38
N LEU A 56 10.12 14.31 -4.60
CA LEU A 56 9.23 15.07 -5.50
C LEU A 56 8.58 16.27 -4.80
N THR A 57 8.42 16.18 -3.48
CA THR A 57 7.95 17.25 -2.59
C THR A 57 8.83 17.27 -1.33
N ASN A 58 8.66 18.27 -0.47
CA ASN A 58 9.42 18.37 0.79
C ASN A 58 9.21 17.16 1.72
N ASP A 59 8.02 16.57 1.65
CA ASP A 59 7.55 15.48 2.51
C ASP A 59 7.26 14.19 1.74
N SER A 60 7.93 13.93 0.62
CA SER A 60 7.83 12.65 -0.09
C SER A 60 9.19 12.04 -0.38
N VAL A 61 9.20 10.72 -0.57
CA VAL A 61 10.32 9.95 -1.09
C VAL A 61 9.83 8.99 -2.16
N THR A 62 10.51 8.97 -3.30
CA THR A 62 10.24 8.11 -4.45
C THR A 62 11.44 7.19 -4.66
N LEU A 63 11.19 5.89 -4.57
CA LEU A 63 12.18 4.83 -4.70
C LEU A 63 12.01 4.17 -6.07
N THR A 64 13.10 4.05 -6.82
CA THR A 64 13.18 3.12 -7.95
C THR A 64 13.85 1.86 -7.46
N LEU A 65 13.13 0.74 -7.50
CA LEU A 65 13.57 -0.54 -6.95
C LEU A 65 13.71 -1.55 -8.08
N ARG A 66 14.85 -2.25 -8.14
CA ARG A 66 15.05 -3.38 -9.06
C ARG A 66 14.82 -4.68 -8.32
N PRO A 67 13.63 -5.30 -8.45
CA PRO A 67 13.39 -6.62 -7.88
C PRO A 67 14.26 -7.69 -8.53
N ASN A 68 14.48 -8.79 -7.80
CA ASN A 68 15.10 -10.01 -8.31
C ASN A 68 14.12 -10.80 -9.20
N HIS A 69 14.59 -11.95 -9.68
CA HIS A 69 13.84 -12.81 -10.61
C HIS A 69 12.56 -13.44 -10.03
N ASN A 70 12.31 -13.31 -8.73
CA ASN A 70 11.10 -13.85 -8.10
C ASN A 70 9.88 -12.92 -8.28
N TRP A 71 10.08 -11.68 -8.72
CA TRP A 71 8.97 -10.74 -8.95
C TRP A 71 8.15 -11.09 -10.18
N GLU A 72 6.83 -11.23 -10.00
CA GLU A 72 5.91 -11.65 -11.07
C GLU A 72 5.24 -10.48 -11.82
N GLY A 73 5.49 -9.25 -11.38
CA GLY A 73 4.84 -8.05 -11.92
C GLY A 73 3.67 -7.59 -11.05
N PHE A 74 2.86 -6.68 -11.60
CA PHE A 74 1.70 -6.10 -10.92
C PHE A 74 0.64 -5.67 -11.94
N ILE A 75 -0.60 -5.55 -11.49
CA ILE A 75 -1.66 -4.86 -12.22
C ILE A 75 -1.75 -3.41 -11.70
N PRO A 76 -1.81 -2.38 -12.58
CA PRO A 76 -1.90 -0.99 -12.15
C PRO A 76 -3.02 -0.75 -11.15
N GLY A 77 -2.67 -0.16 -10.02
CA GLY A 77 -3.58 0.06 -8.89
C GLY A 77 -3.25 -0.78 -7.65
N GLN A 78 -2.66 -1.97 -7.84
CA GLN A 78 -2.31 -2.88 -6.75
C GLN A 78 -1.31 -2.27 -5.76
N PHE A 79 -1.06 -2.97 -4.66
CA PHE A 79 -0.03 -2.63 -3.69
C PHE A 79 1.01 -3.74 -3.54
N VAL A 80 2.19 -3.36 -3.03
CA VAL A 80 3.21 -4.28 -2.53
C VAL A 80 3.51 -3.97 -1.07
N GLN A 81 3.87 -4.98 -0.29
CA GLN A 81 4.40 -4.80 1.05
C GLN A 81 5.91 -4.59 0.96
N LEU A 82 6.38 -3.41 1.36
CA LEU A 82 7.80 -3.14 1.51
C LEU A 82 8.20 -3.34 2.97
N SER A 83 9.19 -4.21 3.17
CA SER A 83 9.76 -4.51 4.48
C SER A 83 11.20 -3.98 4.59
N VAL A 84 11.46 -3.24 5.66
CA VAL A 84 12.81 -2.75 6.04
C VAL A 84 13.13 -3.18 7.47
N THR A 85 14.40 -3.38 7.77
CA THR A 85 14.85 -3.67 9.13
C THR A 85 15.32 -2.38 9.79
N ILE A 86 14.65 -1.97 10.85
CA ILE A 86 14.98 -0.79 11.64
C ILE A 86 15.21 -1.25 13.08
N ASP A 87 16.39 -0.94 13.64
CA ASP A 87 16.80 -1.36 14.99
C ASP A 87 16.65 -2.87 15.24
N GLY A 88 16.99 -3.68 14.22
CA GLY A 88 16.89 -5.14 14.29
C GLY A 88 15.47 -5.71 14.16
N LYS A 89 14.44 -4.86 14.03
CA LYS A 89 13.04 -5.28 13.83
C LYS A 89 12.60 -5.07 12.40
N ARG A 90 11.94 -6.08 11.81
CA ARG A 90 11.32 -5.96 10.49
C ARG A 90 10.06 -5.11 10.58
N GLN A 91 9.99 -4.08 9.76
CA GLN A 91 8.86 -3.17 9.66
C GLN A 91 8.32 -3.21 8.23
N THR A 92 7.03 -3.48 8.10
CA THR A 92 6.38 -3.68 6.80
C THR A 92 5.29 -2.65 6.59
N ARG A 93 5.22 -2.04 5.40
CA ARG A 93 4.14 -1.12 4.99
C ARG A 93 3.72 -1.38 3.55
N CYS A 94 2.46 -1.13 3.24
CA CYS A 94 1.96 -1.21 1.88
C CYS A 94 2.24 0.06 1.10
N TYR A 95 2.69 -0.09 -0.15
CA TYR A 95 2.86 0.99 -1.11
C TYR A 95 2.36 0.54 -2.48
N SER A 96 1.62 1.39 -3.16
CA SER A 96 1.23 1.13 -4.55
C SER A 96 2.39 1.47 -5.49
N PRO A 97 2.75 0.56 -6.43
CA PRO A 97 3.54 0.92 -7.58
C PRO A 97 2.92 2.11 -8.31
N ALA A 98 3.75 3.09 -8.64
CA ALA A 98 3.32 4.28 -9.37
C ALA A 98 3.68 4.21 -10.85
N ASN A 99 4.64 3.36 -11.26
CA ASN A 99 5.06 3.24 -12.66
C ASN A 99 4.00 2.56 -13.53
N SER A 100 4.13 2.74 -14.85
CA SER A 100 3.40 1.96 -15.85
C SER A 100 3.77 0.47 -15.78
N LEU A 101 2.81 -0.41 -16.09
CA LEU A 101 3.08 -1.85 -16.26
C LEU A 101 4.01 -2.13 -17.45
N HIS A 102 4.08 -1.22 -18.43
CA HIS A 102 4.89 -1.35 -19.65
C HIS A 102 6.33 -0.85 -19.48
N ARG A 103 6.73 -0.46 -18.27
CA ARG A 103 8.10 -0.05 -17.98
C ARG A 103 9.09 -1.19 -18.28
N THR A 104 10.13 -0.91 -19.07
CA THR A 104 11.03 -1.95 -19.62
C THR A 104 12.39 -2.08 -18.92
N ASP A 105 12.72 -1.19 -17.99
CA ASP A 105 14.02 -1.20 -17.29
C ASP A 105 14.11 -2.26 -16.16
N GLY A 106 13.02 -3.01 -15.94
CA GLY A 106 12.90 -4.05 -14.91
C GLY A 106 12.81 -3.50 -13.49
N CYS A 107 12.48 -2.22 -13.32
CA CYS A 107 12.29 -1.58 -12.02
C CYS A 107 10.81 -1.32 -11.71
N ILE A 108 10.49 -1.24 -10.42
CA ILE A 108 9.23 -0.69 -9.92
C ILE A 108 9.50 0.65 -9.23
N GLU A 109 8.50 1.54 -9.21
CA GLU A 109 8.56 2.83 -8.55
C GLU A 109 7.56 2.87 -7.40
N LEU A 110 8.05 3.12 -6.18
CA LEU A 110 7.21 3.31 -5.00
C LEU A 110 7.39 4.73 -4.47
N THR A 111 6.30 5.42 -4.18
CA THR A 111 6.35 6.76 -3.57
C THR A 111 5.60 6.77 -2.25
N ALA A 112 6.26 7.30 -1.23
CA ALA A 112 5.74 7.42 0.12
C ALA A 112 5.68 8.89 0.53
N LYS A 113 4.55 9.31 1.11
CA LYS A 113 4.48 10.55 1.86
C LYS A 113 5.00 10.32 3.28
N VAL A 114 5.83 11.25 3.75
CA VAL A 114 6.47 11.20 5.05
C VAL A 114 5.59 11.89 6.06
N HIS A 115 5.15 11.13 7.05
CA HIS A 115 4.38 11.65 8.17
C HIS A 115 5.34 11.94 9.32
N ALA A 116 5.11 13.01 10.08
CA ALA A 116 5.97 13.40 11.21
C ALA A 116 6.17 12.25 12.22
N ASN A 117 5.10 11.48 12.46
CA ASN A 117 5.09 10.32 13.36
C ASN A 117 5.33 8.98 12.62
N GLY A 118 5.56 9.00 11.30
CA GLY A 118 5.77 7.81 10.49
C GLY A 118 7.17 7.24 10.70
N PHE A 119 7.26 6.06 11.31
CA PHE A 119 8.56 5.42 11.55
C PHE A 119 9.21 4.92 10.25
N VAL A 120 8.45 4.17 9.43
CA VAL A 120 8.96 3.60 8.17
C VAL A 120 9.18 4.68 7.11
N SER A 121 8.22 5.59 6.89
CA SER A 121 8.36 6.60 5.83
C SER A 121 9.48 7.61 6.10
N ARG A 122 9.81 7.90 7.37
CA ARG A 122 11.03 8.65 7.72
C ARG A 122 12.29 7.86 7.42
N HIS A 123 12.36 6.59 7.81
CA HIS A 123 13.50 5.73 7.50
C HIS A 123 13.76 5.65 5.99
N LEU A 124 12.70 5.47 5.18
CA LEU A 124 12.81 5.46 3.72
C LEU A 124 13.39 6.76 3.14
N ARG A 125 13.07 7.92 3.76
CA ARG A 125 13.53 9.23 3.28
C ARG A 125 14.93 9.58 3.77
N GLU A 126 15.25 9.26 5.02
CA GLU A 126 16.42 9.76 5.75
C GLU A 126 17.59 8.77 5.82
N GLN A 127 17.33 7.47 5.76
CA GLN A 127 18.33 6.43 6.01
C GLN A 127 18.55 5.50 4.81
N LEU A 128 17.51 5.25 4.01
CA LEU A 128 17.61 4.39 2.84
C LEU A 128 18.46 5.05 1.74
N SER A 129 19.43 4.31 1.21
CA SER A 129 20.40 4.77 0.23
C SER A 129 20.39 3.90 -1.03
N VAL A 130 20.89 4.46 -2.14
CA VAL A 130 21.13 3.69 -3.37
C VAL A 130 22.09 2.54 -3.09
N GLY A 131 21.73 1.35 -3.55
CA GLY A 131 22.46 0.11 -3.31
C GLY A 131 21.89 -0.75 -2.17
N ASP A 132 21.08 -0.17 -1.28
CA ASP A 132 20.41 -0.92 -0.22
C ASP A 132 19.45 -1.97 -0.81
N VAL A 133 19.21 -3.03 -0.04
CA VAL A 133 18.27 -4.09 -0.42
C VAL A 133 17.10 -4.10 0.55
N VAL A 134 15.90 -4.02 -0.02
CA VAL A 134 14.63 -4.12 0.69
C VAL A 134 13.90 -5.39 0.29
N LEU A 135 12.96 -5.82 1.12
CA LEU A 135 12.11 -6.96 0.84
C LEU A 135 10.75 -6.49 0.35
N LEU A 136 10.21 -7.19 -0.65
CA LEU A 136 8.90 -6.94 -1.23
C LEU A 136 8.04 -8.21 -1.10
N SER A 137 6.73 -8.05 -0.94
CA SER A 137 5.77 -9.10 -1.31
C SER A 137 5.58 -9.13 -2.83
N GLN A 138 4.86 -10.14 -3.34
CA GLN A 138 4.19 -10.02 -4.64
C GLN A 138 3.15 -8.88 -4.60
N ALA A 139 2.75 -8.40 -5.78
CA ALA A 139 1.63 -7.48 -5.89
C ALA A 139 0.33 -8.14 -5.43
N ASP A 140 -0.50 -7.38 -4.73
CA ASP A 140 -1.79 -7.82 -4.23
C ASP A 140 -2.79 -6.66 -4.22
N GLY A 141 -4.07 -6.96 -3.99
CA GLY A 141 -5.16 -5.99 -3.91
C GLY A 141 -6.13 -6.04 -5.10
N GLU A 142 -7.37 -5.67 -4.82
CA GLU A 142 -8.48 -5.68 -5.77
C GLU A 142 -8.65 -4.33 -6.50
N PHE A 143 -8.03 -3.26 -6.00
CA PHE A 143 -7.99 -1.98 -6.69
C PHE A 143 -7.07 -2.05 -7.90
N ALA A 144 -7.61 -2.52 -9.03
CA ALA A 144 -6.83 -2.87 -10.20
C ALA A 144 -7.51 -2.40 -11.48
N LEU A 145 -6.72 -1.93 -12.44
CA LEU A 145 -7.20 -1.58 -13.77
C LEU A 145 -7.65 -2.86 -14.50
N PRO A 146 -8.92 -2.96 -14.94
CA PRO A 146 -9.47 -4.19 -15.50
C PRO A 146 -8.81 -4.55 -16.84
N ALA A 147 -8.67 -5.85 -17.12
CA ALA A 147 -8.08 -6.34 -18.36
C ALA A 147 -8.81 -5.82 -19.62
N GLN A 148 -10.14 -5.78 -19.56
CA GLN A 148 -10.94 -5.03 -20.53
C GLN A 148 -11.00 -3.58 -20.08
N ARG A 149 -10.36 -2.68 -20.84
CA ARG A 149 -10.34 -1.25 -20.53
C ARG A 149 -11.76 -0.68 -20.60
N PRO A 150 -12.17 0.14 -19.62
CA PRO A 150 -13.45 0.83 -19.67
C PRO A 150 -13.44 1.86 -20.81
N GLU A 151 -14.62 2.32 -21.24
CA GLU A 151 -14.72 3.32 -22.32
C GLU A 151 -14.26 4.72 -21.86
N GLN A 152 -14.46 5.03 -20.57
CA GLN A 152 -14.09 6.30 -19.95
C GLN A 152 -13.58 6.05 -18.53
N VAL A 153 -12.53 6.79 -18.14
CA VAL A 153 -11.88 6.64 -16.83
C VAL A 153 -11.93 7.95 -16.07
N LEU A 154 -12.32 7.90 -14.80
CA LEU A 154 -12.18 8.99 -13.85
C LEU A 154 -11.24 8.58 -12.72
N LEU A 155 -10.11 9.25 -12.60
CA LEU A 155 -9.10 9.02 -11.57
C LEU A 155 -9.21 10.14 -10.53
N ILE A 156 -9.72 9.83 -9.34
CA ILE A 156 -9.82 10.78 -8.23
C ILE A 156 -8.78 10.43 -7.18
N SER A 157 -7.90 11.39 -6.85
CA SER A 157 -6.89 11.16 -5.82
C SER A 157 -6.68 12.31 -4.86
N GLY A 158 -6.17 11.99 -3.67
CA GLY A 158 -5.80 12.97 -2.65
C GLY A 158 -4.46 12.64 -2.01
N GLY A 159 -3.54 13.62 -1.97
CA GLY A 159 -2.21 13.45 -1.37
C GLY A 159 -1.46 12.24 -1.94
N SER A 160 -0.95 11.35 -1.07
CA SER A 160 -0.25 10.14 -1.51
C SER A 160 -1.13 9.12 -2.22
N GLY A 161 -2.46 9.23 -2.13
CA GLY A 161 -3.41 8.41 -2.90
C GLY A 161 -3.28 8.57 -4.43
N ILE A 162 -2.43 9.49 -4.89
CA ILE A 162 -2.07 9.65 -6.29
C ILE A 162 -1.33 8.43 -6.86
N THR A 163 -0.60 7.66 -6.06
CA THR A 163 0.30 6.61 -6.56
C THR A 163 -0.38 5.50 -7.38
N PRO A 164 -1.48 4.85 -6.93
CA PRO A 164 -2.09 3.78 -7.69
C PRO A 164 -2.76 4.30 -8.96
N VAL A 165 -3.41 5.47 -8.88
CA VAL A 165 -4.05 6.08 -10.06
C VAL A 165 -3.03 6.66 -11.05
N MET A 166 -1.84 7.08 -10.59
CA MET A 166 -0.73 7.45 -11.47
C MET A 166 -0.24 6.25 -12.28
N SER A 167 -0.16 5.06 -11.66
CA SER A 167 0.17 3.83 -12.37
C SER A 167 -0.87 3.47 -13.43
N MET A 168 -2.16 3.65 -13.12
CA MET A 168 -3.25 3.47 -14.08
C MET A 168 -3.13 4.45 -15.25
N LEU A 169 -2.94 5.75 -14.97
CA LEU A 169 -2.78 6.78 -16.00
C LEU A 169 -1.59 6.48 -16.93
N ARG A 170 -0.40 6.27 -16.36
CA ARG A 170 0.81 5.97 -17.14
C ARG A 170 0.64 4.73 -18.01
N THR A 171 -0.01 3.69 -17.48
CA THR A 171 -0.31 2.47 -18.24
C THR A 171 -1.25 2.76 -19.41
N LEU A 172 -2.35 3.48 -19.17
CA LEU A 172 -3.32 3.81 -20.22
C LEU A 172 -2.68 4.67 -21.32
N CYS A 173 -1.82 5.61 -20.95
CA CYS A 173 -1.04 6.41 -21.90
C CYS A 173 -0.10 5.54 -22.75
N ASP A 174 0.66 4.63 -22.13
CA ASP A 174 1.56 3.72 -22.83
C ASP A 174 0.82 2.74 -23.76
N GLU A 175 -0.42 2.38 -23.43
CA GLU A 175 -1.29 1.53 -24.25
C GLU A 175 -1.93 2.26 -25.43
N GLY A 176 -1.79 3.59 -25.51
CA GLY A 176 -2.48 4.41 -26.50
C GLY A 176 -4.00 4.38 -26.32
N PHE A 177 -4.49 4.27 -25.08
CA PHE A 177 -5.91 4.28 -24.77
C PHE A 177 -6.54 5.57 -25.32
N ALA A 178 -7.60 5.43 -26.13
CA ALA A 178 -8.23 6.55 -26.83
C ALA A 178 -9.47 7.12 -26.11
N GLY A 179 -9.99 6.42 -25.10
CA GLY A 179 -11.15 6.88 -24.33
C GLY A 179 -10.81 8.08 -23.45
N PRO A 180 -11.79 8.88 -23.01
CA PRO A 180 -11.52 10.04 -22.16
C PRO A 180 -11.01 9.61 -20.78
N ILE A 181 -9.98 10.29 -20.29
CA ILE A 181 -9.44 10.14 -18.94
C ILE A 181 -9.52 11.49 -18.24
N THR A 182 -10.25 11.58 -17.14
CA THR A 182 -10.15 12.74 -16.23
C THR A 182 -9.34 12.37 -15.01
N PHE A 183 -8.32 13.18 -14.69
CA PHE A 183 -7.52 13.09 -13.48
C PHE A 183 -7.86 14.25 -12.54
N LEU A 184 -8.63 13.98 -11.49
CA LEU A 184 -9.03 14.96 -10.48
C LEU A 184 -8.21 14.77 -9.21
N HIS A 185 -7.30 15.70 -8.93
CA HIS A 185 -6.36 15.59 -7.81
C HIS A 185 -6.57 16.65 -6.73
N TYR A 186 -6.56 16.23 -5.47
CA TYR A 186 -6.67 17.08 -4.28
C TYR A 186 -5.35 17.12 -3.50
N ALA A 187 -4.85 18.33 -3.24
CA ALA A 187 -3.69 18.56 -2.36
C ALA A 187 -3.88 19.81 -1.49
N ASN A 188 -3.01 20.02 -0.50
CA ASN A 188 -3.08 21.22 0.35
C ASN A 188 -2.65 22.47 -0.42
N SER A 189 -1.56 22.36 -1.19
CA SER A 189 -1.01 23.38 -2.07
C SER A 189 -0.39 22.74 -3.31
N ALA A 190 -0.01 23.55 -4.31
CA ALA A 190 0.69 23.04 -5.47
C ALA A 190 2.06 22.43 -5.12
N ALA A 191 2.73 22.95 -4.09
CA ALA A 191 4.00 22.43 -3.60
C ALA A 191 3.89 21.02 -2.97
N ASP A 192 2.68 20.61 -2.58
CA ASP A 192 2.39 19.29 -2.01
C ASP A 192 2.01 18.25 -3.08
N MET A 193 1.86 18.66 -4.34
CA MET A 193 1.42 17.78 -5.42
C MET A 193 2.58 16.93 -5.94
N ILE A 194 2.57 15.64 -5.59
CA ILE A 194 3.51 14.65 -6.11
C ILE A 194 3.23 14.45 -7.61
N TYR A 195 4.28 14.29 -8.42
CA TYR A 195 4.21 14.13 -9.88
C TYR A 195 3.66 15.33 -10.67
N ALA A 196 3.56 16.53 -10.07
CA ALA A 196 2.97 17.72 -10.71
C ALA A 196 3.49 17.96 -12.14
N SER A 197 4.80 18.09 -12.32
CA SER A 197 5.39 18.39 -13.65
C SER A 197 5.18 17.28 -14.69
N GLU A 198 5.07 16.03 -14.26
CA GLU A 198 4.82 14.91 -15.16
C GLU A 198 3.35 14.86 -15.58
N LEU A 199 2.43 15.12 -14.65
CA LEU A 199 1.01 15.21 -14.95
C LEU A 199 0.71 16.36 -15.92
N ASP A 200 1.38 17.51 -15.76
CA ASP A 200 1.31 18.62 -16.72
C ASP A 200 1.78 18.17 -18.12
N GLU A 201 2.87 17.41 -18.20
CA GLU A 201 3.40 16.91 -19.47
C GLU A 201 2.48 15.87 -20.13
N ILE A 202 1.90 14.95 -19.34
CA ILE A 202 0.94 13.97 -19.83
C ILE A 202 -0.30 14.68 -20.38
N ALA A 203 -0.88 15.61 -19.62
CA ALA A 203 -2.07 16.37 -20.05
C ALA A 203 -1.80 17.22 -21.31
N ARG A 204 -0.56 17.69 -21.50
CA ARG A 204 -0.15 18.42 -22.70
C ARG A 204 0.06 17.52 -23.92
N THR A 205 0.41 16.25 -23.70
CA THR A 205 0.82 15.32 -24.78
C THR A 205 -0.31 14.40 -25.22
N HIS A 206 -1.30 14.16 -24.36
CA HIS A 206 -2.44 13.28 -24.63
C HIS A 206 -3.74 14.08 -24.65
N ASP A 207 -4.30 14.28 -25.85
CA ASP A 207 -5.53 15.06 -26.07
C ASP A 207 -6.76 14.50 -25.34
N ASN A 208 -6.74 13.22 -24.95
CA ASN A 208 -7.80 12.55 -24.21
C ASN A 208 -7.63 12.58 -22.69
N VAL A 209 -6.59 13.24 -22.17
CA VAL A 209 -6.34 13.37 -20.72
C VAL A 209 -6.65 14.77 -20.24
N THR A 210 -7.65 14.88 -19.35
CA THR A 210 -8.01 16.13 -18.68
C THR A 210 -7.49 16.11 -17.24
N LEU A 211 -6.51 16.95 -16.93
CA LEU A 211 -6.01 17.14 -15.56
C LEU A 211 -6.77 18.29 -14.87
N VAL A 212 -7.28 18.04 -13.67
CA VAL A 212 -7.94 19.06 -12.83
C VAL A 212 -7.38 18.98 -11.42
N ARG A 213 -6.81 20.08 -10.95
CA ARG A 213 -6.19 20.19 -9.63
C ARG A 213 -7.07 20.99 -8.70
N CYS A 214 -7.21 20.51 -7.48
CA CYS A 214 -7.93 21.18 -6.42
C CYS A 214 -7.00 21.39 -5.22
N PHE A 215 -6.78 22.66 -4.85
CA PHE A 215 -5.93 23.02 -3.73
C PHE A 215 -6.75 23.64 -2.59
N ASN A 216 -6.48 23.23 -1.36
CA ASN A 216 -7.22 23.70 -0.19
C ASN A 216 -6.79 25.11 0.26
N ASN A 217 -5.49 25.40 0.25
CA ASN A 217 -4.92 26.59 0.90
C ASN A 217 -4.36 27.64 -0.08
N ASP A 218 -4.44 27.39 -1.39
CA ASP A 218 -3.58 28.08 -2.37
C ASP A 218 -4.43 28.69 -3.49
N GLY A 219 -5.30 29.63 -3.09
CA GLY A 219 -6.47 30.14 -3.82
C GLY A 219 -6.30 30.70 -5.24
N GLU A 220 -5.20 30.44 -5.94
CA GLU A 220 -4.97 30.83 -7.34
C GLU A 220 -4.17 29.83 -8.20
N GLN A 221 -3.77 28.64 -7.72
CA GLN A 221 -2.92 27.71 -8.51
C GLN A 221 -3.63 26.47 -9.07
N GLY A 222 -4.81 26.12 -8.58
CA GLY A 222 -5.59 24.96 -9.06
C GLY A 222 -6.77 25.39 -9.93
N GLU A 223 -7.22 24.52 -10.83
CA GLU A 223 -8.47 24.71 -11.57
C GLU A 223 -9.69 24.74 -10.64
N LEU A 224 -9.57 24.14 -9.46
CA LEU A 224 -10.57 24.10 -8.39
C LEU A 224 -9.95 24.46 -7.03
N SER A 225 -10.80 24.77 -6.06
CA SER A 225 -10.37 25.12 -4.70
C SER A 225 -11.22 24.46 -3.62
N GLY A 226 -10.60 24.12 -2.49
CA GLY A 226 -11.26 23.62 -1.30
C GLY A 226 -11.42 22.10 -1.23
N LEU A 227 -12.43 21.64 -0.46
CA LEU A 227 -12.72 20.22 -0.27
C LEU A 227 -13.61 19.68 -1.38
N PHE A 228 -13.58 18.36 -1.61
CA PHE A 228 -14.45 17.72 -2.59
C PHE A 228 -15.92 18.14 -2.40
N SER A 229 -16.54 18.55 -3.50
CA SER A 229 -17.97 18.83 -3.60
C SER A 229 -18.51 18.28 -4.91
N ARG A 230 -19.83 18.08 -4.99
CA ARG A 230 -20.49 17.66 -6.24
C ARG A 230 -20.25 18.65 -7.38
N GLU A 231 -20.13 19.94 -7.07
CA GLU A 231 -19.87 21.00 -8.06
C GLU A 231 -18.51 20.82 -8.77
N HIS A 232 -17.52 20.25 -8.09
CA HIS A 232 -16.23 19.92 -8.69
C HIS A 232 -16.39 18.91 -9.84
N LEU A 233 -17.32 17.97 -9.75
CA LEU A 233 -17.57 16.99 -10.81
C LEU A 233 -18.15 17.64 -12.07
N TYR A 234 -19.05 18.62 -11.93
CA TYR A 234 -19.61 19.32 -13.09
C TYR A 234 -18.56 20.11 -13.88
N THR A 235 -17.50 20.55 -13.19
CA THR A 235 -16.38 21.25 -13.82
C THR A 235 -15.35 20.27 -14.38
N ALA A 236 -15.00 19.23 -13.61
CA ALA A 236 -13.89 18.34 -13.95
C ALA A 236 -14.27 17.17 -14.87
N ALA A 237 -15.46 16.60 -14.64
CA ALA A 237 -15.93 15.38 -15.29
C ALA A 237 -17.46 15.42 -15.42
N PRO A 238 -18.03 16.27 -16.29
CA PRO A 238 -19.48 16.39 -16.43
C PRO A 238 -20.17 15.06 -16.80
N GLU A 239 -19.43 14.13 -17.41
CA GLU A 239 -19.90 12.79 -17.78
C GLU A 239 -19.48 11.69 -16.79
N PHE A 240 -19.14 12.02 -15.54
CA PHE A 240 -18.64 11.06 -14.55
C PHE A 240 -19.55 9.83 -14.35
N ALA A 241 -20.85 9.96 -14.59
CA ALA A 241 -21.81 8.85 -14.50
C ALA A 241 -21.57 7.73 -15.54
N GLN A 242 -20.89 8.03 -16.65
CA GLN A 242 -20.52 7.06 -17.69
C GLN A 242 -19.14 6.44 -17.44
N ALA A 243 -18.30 7.10 -16.64
CA ALA A 243 -16.94 6.68 -16.37
C ALA A 243 -16.87 5.52 -15.36
N THR A 244 -15.85 4.67 -15.51
CA THR A 244 -15.36 3.84 -14.41
C THR A 244 -14.46 4.70 -13.54
N THR A 245 -14.79 4.81 -12.25
CA THR A 245 -14.12 5.72 -11.31
C THR A 245 -13.19 4.97 -10.38
N PHE A 246 -11.96 5.45 -10.25
CA PHE A 246 -10.95 4.93 -9.33
C PHE A 246 -10.61 6.03 -8.31
N LEU A 247 -10.82 5.74 -7.03
CA LEU A 247 -10.71 6.69 -5.93
C LEU A 247 -9.67 6.25 -4.91
N CYS A 248 -8.68 7.10 -4.62
CA CYS A 248 -7.76 6.86 -3.53
C CYS A 248 -7.31 8.15 -2.84
N GLY A 249 -7.51 8.28 -1.54
CA GLY A 249 -7.07 9.48 -0.82
C GLY A 249 -7.44 9.48 0.67
N PRO A 250 -7.48 10.67 1.30
CA PRO A 250 -7.83 10.78 2.71
C PRO A 250 -9.27 10.34 2.99
N PRO A 251 -9.55 9.70 4.14
CA PRO A 251 -10.88 9.16 4.45
C PRO A 251 -12.03 10.18 4.34
N PRO A 252 -11.89 11.46 4.79
CA PRO A 252 -12.97 12.44 4.64
C PRO A 252 -13.32 12.75 3.18
N MET A 253 -12.32 12.78 2.30
CA MET A 253 -12.53 12.99 0.87
C MET A 253 -13.22 11.77 0.25
N MET A 254 -12.75 10.57 0.59
CA MET A 254 -13.32 9.33 0.06
C MET A 254 -14.81 9.20 0.45
N ALA A 255 -15.15 9.43 1.72
CA ALA A 255 -16.53 9.40 2.19
C ALA A 255 -17.43 10.42 1.46
N ALA A 256 -16.90 11.61 1.13
CA ALA A 256 -17.65 12.62 0.40
C ALA A 256 -17.93 12.20 -1.06
N VAL A 257 -16.95 11.56 -1.72
CA VAL A 257 -17.12 11.00 -3.07
C VAL A 257 -18.12 9.85 -3.04
N GLU A 258 -17.97 8.90 -2.12
CA GLU A 258 -18.86 7.75 -1.97
C GLU A 258 -20.32 8.17 -1.80
N LYS A 259 -20.58 9.16 -0.95
CA LYS A 259 -21.93 9.70 -0.74
C LYS A 259 -22.57 10.21 -2.04
N VAL A 260 -21.79 10.81 -2.95
CA VAL A 260 -22.30 11.28 -4.24
C VAL A 260 -22.63 10.11 -5.15
N TRP A 261 -21.76 9.10 -5.24
CA TRP A 261 -21.98 7.92 -6.06
C TRP A 261 -23.14 7.06 -5.56
N GLU A 262 -23.31 6.91 -4.25
CA GLU A 262 -24.45 6.23 -3.65
C GLU A 262 -25.76 6.97 -3.95
N ALA A 263 -25.79 8.29 -3.77
CA ALA A 263 -26.97 9.10 -4.03
C ALA A 263 -27.43 9.05 -5.50
N ASP A 264 -26.49 8.85 -6.43
CA ASP A 264 -26.75 8.80 -7.87
C ASP A 264 -26.93 7.35 -8.39
N GLY A 265 -26.85 6.34 -7.52
CA GLY A 265 -27.00 4.93 -7.90
C GLY A 265 -25.83 4.37 -8.73
N LEU A 266 -24.63 4.92 -8.56
CA LEU A 266 -23.44 4.62 -9.35
C LEU A 266 -22.39 3.79 -8.59
N ALA A 267 -22.71 3.26 -7.41
CA ALA A 267 -21.75 2.57 -6.53
C ALA A 267 -20.95 1.46 -7.23
N GLU A 268 -21.56 0.71 -8.16
CA GLU A 268 -20.87 -0.34 -8.93
C GLU A 268 -19.76 0.17 -9.87
N ARG A 269 -19.76 1.47 -10.18
CA ARG A 269 -18.76 2.14 -11.01
C ARG A 269 -17.65 2.81 -10.19
N LEU A 270 -17.73 2.75 -8.86
CA LEU A 270 -16.75 3.33 -7.96
C LEU A 270 -15.86 2.25 -7.36
N HIS A 271 -14.62 2.21 -7.80
CA HIS A 271 -13.56 1.41 -7.20
C HIS A 271 -12.76 2.30 -6.27
N LYS A 272 -12.39 1.80 -5.08
CA LYS A 272 -11.70 2.60 -4.07
C LYS A 272 -10.61 1.82 -3.35
N GLU A 273 -9.56 2.53 -2.93
CA GLU A 273 -8.47 2.03 -2.10
C GLU A 273 -8.10 3.06 -1.04
N GLN A 274 -7.82 2.61 0.19
CA GLN A 274 -7.58 3.51 1.33
C GLN A 274 -6.25 3.19 2.03
N PHE A 275 -5.38 4.20 2.15
CA PHE A 275 -4.02 4.06 2.70
C PHE A 275 -3.89 4.32 4.20
N THR A 276 -4.94 4.80 4.84
CA THR A 276 -4.94 5.06 6.28
C THR A 276 -6.27 4.62 6.83
N LEU A 277 -6.25 3.77 7.85
CA LEU A 277 -7.45 3.60 8.66
C LEU A 277 -7.66 4.87 9.48
N ALA A 278 -8.89 5.36 9.50
CA ALA A 278 -9.27 6.30 10.53
C ALA A 278 -9.14 5.55 11.86
N ALA A 279 -8.14 5.89 12.68
CA ALA A 279 -8.14 5.43 14.05
C ALA A 279 -9.33 6.10 14.74
N PRO A 280 -10.35 5.37 15.23
CA PRO A 280 -11.29 5.96 16.16
C PRO A 280 -10.46 6.46 17.34
N GLN A 281 -10.70 7.70 17.77
CA GLN A 281 -10.16 8.17 19.04
C GLN A 281 -10.86 7.37 20.13
N ILE A 282 -10.23 6.30 20.57
CA ILE A 282 -10.63 5.61 21.78
C ILE A 282 -10.20 6.51 22.91
N GLU A 283 -11.16 7.03 23.67
CA GLU A 283 -10.91 7.63 24.96
C GLU A 283 -10.19 6.57 25.80
N SER A 284 -8.87 6.76 25.95
CA SER A 284 -7.96 5.87 26.68
C SER A 284 -8.37 5.62 28.13
N ASP A 285 -9.30 6.42 28.65
CA ASP A 285 -9.82 6.32 30.02
C ASP A 285 -10.87 5.21 30.22
N SER A 286 -11.19 4.42 29.18
CA SER A 286 -12.16 3.31 29.25
C SER A 286 -11.58 1.92 28.94
N ALA A 287 -10.26 1.81 28.71
CA ALA A 287 -9.63 0.53 28.42
C ALA A 287 -9.47 -0.30 29.70
N GLU A 288 -10.39 -1.24 29.91
CA GLU A 288 -10.33 -2.22 31.02
C GLU A 288 -10.02 -3.63 30.48
N GLY A 289 -9.46 -4.48 31.35
CA GLY A 289 -9.22 -5.90 31.07
C GLY A 289 -7.80 -6.26 30.64
N GLU A 290 -7.62 -7.51 30.21
CA GLU A 290 -6.32 -8.09 29.83
C GLU A 290 -6.37 -8.68 28.42
N VAL A 291 -5.23 -8.65 27.73
CA VAL A 291 -5.02 -9.43 26.50
C VAL A 291 -4.16 -10.63 26.83
N ARG A 292 -4.69 -11.83 26.59
CA ARG A 292 -4.03 -13.12 26.88
C ARG A 292 -3.59 -13.78 25.59
N PHE A 293 -2.30 -14.12 25.51
CA PHE A 293 -1.68 -14.80 24.37
C PHE A 293 -1.36 -16.25 24.79
N VAL A 294 -2.22 -17.19 24.39
CA VAL A 294 -2.26 -18.54 24.98
C VAL A 294 -1.02 -19.37 24.67
N LYS A 295 -0.57 -19.41 23.41
CA LYS A 295 0.56 -20.25 23.00
C LYS A 295 1.89 -19.73 23.51
N SER A 296 2.00 -18.42 23.67
CA SER A 296 3.19 -17.76 24.18
C SER A 296 3.21 -17.61 25.71
N GLU A 297 2.12 -17.99 26.39
CA GLU A 297 1.92 -17.84 27.84
C GLU A 297 2.16 -16.40 28.34
N LYS A 298 1.88 -15.41 27.47
CA LYS A 298 2.05 -13.99 27.79
C LYS A 298 0.71 -13.30 28.04
N MET A 299 0.80 -12.19 28.75
CA MET A 299 -0.35 -11.34 29.04
C MET A 299 0.07 -9.86 29.02
N ALA A 300 -0.84 -9.01 28.56
CA ALA A 300 -0.70 -7.57 28.56
C ALA A 300 -1.95 -6.91 29.17
N ILE A 301 -1.76 -5.76 29.81
CA ILE A 301 -2.89 -4.93 30.26
C ILE A 301 -3.49 -4.27 29.03
N ASN A 302 -4.82 -4.32 28.91
CA ASN A 302 -5.52 -3.61 27.85
C ASN A 302 -5.28 -2.10 27.98
N ASN A 303 -4.60 -1.51 27.00
CA ASN A 303 -4.29 -0.08 26.96
C ASN A 303 -5.05 0.65 25.84
N GLY A 304 -6.05 0.01 25.22
CA GLY A 304 -6.84 0.57 24.13
C GLY A 304 -6.15 0.56 22.76
N ALA A 305 -4.90 0.13 22.66
CA ALA A 305 -4.20 -0.06 21.39
C ALA A 305 -4.71 -1.33 20.66
N THR A 306 -4.32 -1.49 19.41
CA THR A 306 -4.65 -2.70 18.64
C THR A 306 -4.01 -3.95 19.28
N LEU A 307 -4.63 -5.12 19.09
CA LEU A 307 -4.11 -6.38 19.61
C LEU A 307 -2.69 -6.68 19.11
N LEU A 308 -2.36 -6.27 17.88
CA LEU A 308 -1.01 -6.34 17.34
C LEU A 308 -0.02 -5.50 18.16
N GLU A 309 -0.33 -4.22 18.40
CA GLU A 309 0.56 -3.33 19.17
C GLU A 309 0.75 -3.82 20.60
N GLN A 310 -0.30 -4.36 21.22
CA GLN A 310 -0.23 -4.95 22.55
C GLN A 310 0.62 -6.23 22.57
N ALA A 311 0.51 -7.09 21.55
CA ALA A 311 1.35 -8.27 21.40
C ALA A 311 2.83 -7.90 21.24
N GLU A 312 3.13 -6.92 20.40
CA GLU A 312 4.49 -6.43 20.18
C GLU A 312 5.09 -5.77 21.41
N SER A 313 4.28 -5.03 22.17
CA SER A 313 4.68 -4.43 23.44
C SER A 313 4.96 -5.50 24.51
N ALA A 314 4.26 -6.64 24.45
CA ALA A 314 4.56 -7.84 25.25
C ALA A 314 5.80 -8.62 24.75
N GLY A 315 6.49 -8.13 23.72
CA GLY A 315 7.67 -8.75 23.13
C GLY A 315 7.36 -9.99 22.29
N LEU A 316 6.15 -10.08 21.73
CA LEU A 316 5.80 -11.06 20.70
C LEU A 316 6.09 -10.50 19.32
N THR A 317 6.25 -11.39 18.35
CA THR A 317 6.44 -11.04 16.93
C THR A 317 5.44 -11.81 16.07
N PRO A 318 4.13 -11.58 16.26
CA PRO A 318 3.12 -12.22 15.42
C PRO A 318 3.30 -11.78 13.96
N GLU A 319 2.89 -12.65 13.03
CA GLU A 319 2.90 -12.29 11.61
C GLU A 319 2.07 -11.02 11.39
N SER A 320 2.65 -10.05 10.68
CA SER A 320 1.99 -8.78 10.39
C SER A 320 2.54 -8.15 9.12
N GLY A 321 1.67 -7.46 8.39
CA GLY A 321 2.00 -6.83 7.11
C GLY A 321 1.54 -5.37 7.08
N CYS A 322 0.39 -5.13 6.45
CA CYS A 322 -0.15 -3.79 6.18
C CYS A 322 -0.41 -2.93 7.44
N ARG A 323 -0.74 -3.57 8.57
CA ARG A 323 -1.26 -2.94 9.80
C ARG A 323 -2.54 -2.11 9.63
N MET A 324 -3.30 -2.42 8.59
CA MET A 324 -4.48 -1.67 8.18
C MET A 324 -5.63 -2.59 7.74
N GLY A 325 -5.55 -3.88 8.04
CA GLY A 325 -6.63 -4.82 7.75
C GLY A 325 -6.82 -5.20 6.28
N ILE A 326 -5.85 -4.88 5.42
CA ILE A 326 -5.96 -5.11 3.96
C ILE A 326 -5.28 -6.41 3.54
N CYS A 327 -4.11 -6.72 4.10
CA CYS A 327 -3.29 -7.83 3.61
C CYS A 327 -3.55 -9.20 4.28
N HIS A 328 -4.40 -9.25 5.31
CA HIS A 328 -4.72 -10.47 6.07
C HIS A 328 -3.55 -11.24 6.74
N ALA A 329 -2.30 -10.80 6.58
CA ALA A 329 -1.12 -11.46 7.17
C ALA A 329 -1.15 -11.59 8.69
N CYS A 330 -1.88 -10.72 9.40
CA CYS A 330 -2.02 -10.77 10.86
C CYS A 330 -3.28 -11.51 11.32
N THR A 331 -3.81 -12.43 10.52
CA THR A 331 -5.01 -13.17 10.90
C THR A 331 -4.66 -14.15 12.02
N CYS A 332 -5.42 -14.11 13.11
CA CYS A 332 -5.25 -14.96 14.27
C CYS A 332 -6.62 -15.38 14.83
N ARG A 333 -6.69 -16.58 15.38
CA ARG A 333 -7.86 -17.07 16.11
C ARG A 333 -8.02 -16.31 17.44
N LYS A 334 -9.15 -15.62 17.61
CA LYS A 334 -9.66 -15.16 18.91
C LYS A 334 -10.46 -16.29 19.54
N THR A 335 -10.04 -16.73 20.72
CA THR A 335 -10.68 -17.86 21.43
C THR A 335 -11.67 -17.41 22.49
N ALA A 336 -11.58 -16.17 22.97
CA ALA A 336 -12.56 -15.58 23.88
C ALA A 336 -12.51 -14.05 23.87
N GLY A 337 -13.61 -13.44 24.30
CA GLY A 337 -13.74 -11.99 24.48
C GLY A 337 -14.32 -11.26 23.26
N GLU A 338 -14.40 -9.93 23.39
CA GLU A 338 -14.97 -9.05 22.39
C GLU A 338 -13.90 -8.16 21.78
N VAL A 339 -13.99 -7.95 20.47
CA VAL A 339 -13.08 -7.04 19.77
C VAL A 339 -13.88 -6.08 18.92
N ARG A 340 -13.37 -4.85 18.79
CA ARG A 340 -13.90 -3.83 17.90
C ARG A 340 -12.99 -3.72 16.68
N ASP A 341 -13.55 -3.84 15.48
CA ASP A 341 -12.84 -3.49 14.25
C ASP A 341 -12.77 -1.96 14.15
N ILE A 342 -11.57 -1.39 14.10
CA ILE A 342 -11.38 0.08 14.06
C ILE A 342 -11.85 0.71 12.76
N ARG A 343 -12.04 -0.06 11.69
CA ARG A 343 -12.48 0.42 10.37
C ARG A 343 -13.99 0.61 10.33
N THR A 344 -14.72 -0.36 10.88
CA THR A 344 -16.19 -0.40 10.82
C THR A 344 -16.84 0.04 12.12
N GLY A 345 -16.10 0.00 13.24
CA GLY A 345 -16.63 0.18 14.59
C GLY A 345 -17.44 -1.02 15.10
N GLU A 346 -17.57 -2.08 14.30
CA GLU A 346 -18.32 -3.29 14.64
C GLU A 346 -17.65 -4.03 15.80
N ILE A 347 -18.46 -4.53 16.74
CA ILE A 347 -18.01 -5.33 17.87
C ILE A 347 -18.45 -6.77 17.63
N THR A 348 -17.50 -7.68 17.66
CA THR A 348 -17.72 -9.11 17.47
C THR A 348 -17.37 -9.88 18.73
N SER A 349 -18.17 -10.90 19.06
CA SER A 349 -18.04 -11.74 20.26
C SER A 349 -17.95 -13.23 19.90
N GLY A 350 -17.41 -14.05 20.79
CA GLY A 350 -17.23 -15.49 20.56
C GLY A 350 -15.93 -15.84 19.84
N GLU A 351 -15.81 -17.08 19.34
CA GLU A 351 -14.61 -17.56 18.66
C GLU A 351 -14.64 -17.28 17.15
N GLU A 352 -13.58 -16.67 16.63
CA GLU A 352 -13.49 -16.28 15.22
C GLU A 352 -12.03 -15.96 14.83
N ASP A 353 -11.76 -15.91 13.53
CA ASP A 353 -10.47 -15.44 13.02
C ASP A 353 -10.55 -13.93 12.79
N ILE A 354 -9.61 -13.20 13.39
CA ILE A 354 -9.58 -11.73 13.36
C ILE A 354 -8.24 -11.22 12.86
N GLN A 355 -8.23 -10.01 12.29
CA GLN A 355 -7.00 -9.31 11.92
C GLN A 355 -6.50 -8.46 13.09
N ILE A 356 -5.52 -8.96 13.86
CA ILE A 356 -5.10 -8.32 15.14
C ILE A 356 -4.57 -6.89 14.98
N CYS A 357 -4.18 -6.47 13.76
CA CYS A 357 -3.71 -5.11 13.49
C CYS A 357 -4.80 -4.04 13.42
N ILE A 358 -6.07 -4.45 13.38
CA ILE A 358 -7.25 -3.57 13.32
C ILE A 358 -8.28 -3.87 14.40
N SER A 359 -8.07 -4.95 15.15
CA SER A 359 -8.95 -5.34 16.25
C SER A 359 -8.44 -4.72 17.55
N VAL A 360 -9.30 -3.99 18.25
CA VAL A 360 -9.05 -3.48 19.61
C VAL A 360 -9.89 -4.26 20.60
N PRO A 361 -9.34 -4.74 21.72
CA PRO A 361 -10.11 -5.47 22.73
C PRO A 361 -11.13 -4.58 23.43
N VAL A 362 -12.35 -5.11 23.59
CA VAL A 362 -13.40 -4.54 24.43
C VAL A 362 -13.46 -5.38 25.71
N GLY A 363 -12.66 -5.01 26.71
CA GLY A 363 -12.48 -5.82 27.92
C GLY A 363 -11.36 -6.85 27.79
N THR A 364 -11.53 -8.02 28.43
CA THR A 364 -10.55 -9.11 28.39
C THR A 364 -10.72 -9.96 27.13
N VAL A 365 -9.63 -10.17 26.39
CA VAL A 365 -9.60 -10.94 25.14
C VAL A 365 -8.51 -12.01 25.21
N THR A 366 -8.79 -13.17 24.63
CA THR A 366 -7.84 -14.29 24.54
C THR A 366 -7.57 -14.64 23.08
N LEU A 367 -6.30 -14.71 22.71
CA LEU A 367 -5.80 -14.99 21.38
C LEU A 367 -4.91 -16.23 21.37
N ASP A 368 -4.94 -16.96 20.26
CA ASP A 368 -4.11 -18.15 20.02
C ASP A 368 -2.71 -17.79 19.46
N ILE A 369 -1.97 -16.95 20.19
CA ILE A 369 -0.61 -16.43 19.84
C ILE A 369 0.43 -16.83 20.88
#